data_AF-A0A816SA20-F1
#
_entry.id   AF-A0A816SA20-F1
#
_cell.length_a   1.000
_cell.length_b   1.000
_cell.length_c   1.000
_cell.angle_alpha   90.00
_cell.angle_beta   90.00
_cell.angle_gamma   90.00
#
_symmetry.space_group_name_H-M   'P 1'
#
loop_
_entity.id
_entity.type
_entity.pdbx_description
1 polymer ?
#
loop_
_entity_poly.entity_id
_entity_poly.type
_entity_poly.pdbx_seq_one_letter_code
_entity_poly.pdbx_strand_id
1 'polypeptide(L)'
;MRNSKLEKCTMFSKKRSIQILMAVGVLYMLLVTLEIPLVYRSGFNTLSHDPLTRPDHLGSELDLQERRRAPGRPFRSLIYQETVSVAPARSQRRRLSQEIVISGLKFDPDPSSRDESLELHESAKEAWEVGRKLWEELESGKALEALKEETKTVKLGSSSCPVSVSLSGSDLLTRGKVIELPCGLTLGSHITVVGKPRAAHSEMDPKISMGNEEDEAVKVSQFIMELQGLKAVEGEDPPKILHFNPRLKGDWSGKPVIEQNTCYRMQWSSAQRCEGWRSSDDEETVDGQVKCEKWVQENATSYSKEETNKATWWLSRFIRRSKKVAVEWPFPFTEEKLFVLMLTAGLEGYHVSVDGKHVTSFPFRTGFTLEDATGLTVTGDIDVQAVFAGSLPTSHPSFAPQRHLDLSRKWQAPSVSGEEVELFIGILSAGNHFAERMAVRKSWMQHKLIRSSKVVARFFVALHSRKSINVELK
;
A
#
# COMPACT_ATOMS: atom_id res chain seq x y z
N MET A 1 83.71 6.22 41.67
CA MET A 1 82.63 5.26 41.31
C MET A 1 81.34 5.78 41.94
N ARG A 2 80.17 5.87 41.32
CA ARG A 2 79.67 5.68 39.95
C ARG A 2 78.26 6.30 39.95
N ASN A 3 78.03 7.23 39.03
CA ASN A 3 76.74 7.59 38.41
C ASN A 3 75.62 8.27 39.22
N SER A 4 75.75 9.58 39.46
CA SER A 4 74.63 10.53 39.66
C SER A 4 74.09 11.11 38.33
N LYS A 5 74.37 10.48 37.19
CA LYS A 5 74.04 10.98 35.84
C LYS A 5 72.77 10.37 35.20
N LEU A 6 72.08 9.41 35.84
CA LEU A 6 71.00 8.66 35.18
C LEU A 6 69.58 9.19 35.44
N GLU A 7 69.36 10.07 36.43
CA GLU A 7 68.00 10.58 36.72
C GLU A 7 67.62 11.84 35.93
N LYS A 8 68.59 12.60 35.41
CA LYS A 8 68.30 13.80 34.59
C LYS A 8 67.93 13.47 33.14
N CYS A 9 68.26 12.29 32.62
CA CYS A 9 67.95 11.91 31.24
C CYS A 9 66.50 11.42 31.03
N THR A 10 65.85 10.85 32.04
CA THR A 10 64.48 10.33 31.93
C THR A 10 63.42 11.44 32.03
N MET A 11 63.74 12.58 32.64
CA MET A 11 62.81 13.71 32.73
C MET A 11 62.78 14.58 31.45
N PHE A 12 63.88 14.63 30.68
CA PHE A 12 63.95 15.37 29.41
C PHE A 12 63.23 14.67 28.24
N SER A 13 63.11 13.34 28.30
CA SER A 13 62.44 12.53 27.27
C SER A 13 60.91 12.69 27.29
N LYS A 14 60.29 12.68 28.49
CA LYS A 14 58.82 12.80 28.65
C LYS A 14 58.28 14.19 28.29
N LYS A 15 59.04 15.27 28.52
CA LYS A 15 58.63 16.62 28.10
C LYS A 15 58.61 16.76 26.57
N ARG A 16 59.57 16.16 25.86
CA ARG A 16 59.58 16.16 24.39
C ARG A 16 58.46 15.32 23.80
N SER A 17 58.14 14.16 24.40
CA SER A 17 57.02 13.33 23.90
C SER A 17 55.67 14.02 24.06
N ILE A 18 55.45 14.74 25.17
CA ILE A 18 54.21 15.51 25.40
C ILE A 18 54.13 16.70 24.45
N GLN A 19 55.24 17.41 24.18
CA GLN A 19 55.28 18.48 23.20
C GLN A 19 54.98 17.99 21.78
N ILE A 20 55.46 16.80 21.41
CA ILE A 20 55.15 16.17 20.12
C ILE A 20 53.66 15.81 20.04
N LEU A 21 53.09 15.23 21.11
CA LEU A 21 51.66 14.86 21.14
C LEU A 21 50.74 16.08 21.07
N MET A 22 51.12 17.18 21.72
CA MET A 22 50.42 18.46 21.61
C MET A 22 50.56 19.06 20.21
N ALA A 23 51.74 18.97 19.58
CA ALA A 23 51.94 19.42 18.21
C ALA A 23 51.11 18.61 17.20
N VAL A 24 51.01 17.29 17.40
CA VAL A 24 50.16 16.40 16.58
C VAL A 24 48.67 16.71 16.80
N GLY A 25 48.24 16.97 18.03
CA GLY A 25 46.86 17.37 18.33
C GLY A 25 46.49 18.73 17.71
N VAL A 26 47.40 19.71 17.76
CA VAL A 26 47.21 21.01 17.11
C VAL A 26 47.20 20.86 15.59
N LEU A 27 48.07 20.02 15.02
CA LEU A 27 48.08 19.71 13.59
C LEU A 27 46.78 19.04 13.15
N TYR A 28 46.24 18.11 13.93
CA TYR A 28 44.95 17.47 13.68
C TYR A 28 43.80 18.48 13.71
N MET A 29 43.77 19.37 14.70
CA MET A 29 42.76 20.43 14.76
C MET A 29 42.89 21.44 13.60
N LEU A 30 44.12 21.73 13.15
CA LEU A 30 44.37 22.54 11.95
C LEU A 30 43.88 21.85 10.67
N LEU A 31 44.12 20.55 10.52
CA LEU A 31 43.63 19.77 9.38
C LEU A 31 42.10 19.71 9.37
N VAL A 32 41.47 19.46 10.52
CA VAL A 32 40.00 19.45 10.65
C VAL A 32 39.41 20.84 10.38
N THR A 33 40.01 21.91 10.89
CA THR A 33 39.55 23.29 10.65
C THR A 33 39.86 23.83 9.25
N LEU A 34 40.79 23.21 8.51
CA LEU A 34 41.03 23.48 7.08
C LEU A 34 40.16 22.63 6.16
N GLU A 35 39.70 21.45 6.60
CA GLU A 35 38.74 20.61 5.85
C GLU A 35 37.28 21.09 6.01
N ILE A 36 36.89 21.61 7.18
CA ILE A 36 35.51 22.08 7.43
C ILE A 36 35.07 23.25 6.49
N PRO A 37 35.92 24.24 6.13
CA PRO A 37 35.55 25.27 5.16
C PRO A 37 35.54 24.76 3.72
N LEU A 38 36.23 23.67 3.40
CA LEU A 38 36.24 23.08 2.05
C LEU A 38 35.00 22.20 1.82
N VAL A 39 34.53 21.48 2.84
CA VAL A 39 33.29 20.70 2.76
C VAL A 39 32.04 21.61 2.69
N TYR A 40 32.06 22.78 3.33
CA TYR A 40 30.95 23.74 3.23
C TYR A 40 30.99 24.64 1.97
N ARG A 41 32.14 24.78 1.29
CA ARG A 41 32.26 25.62 0.08
C ARG A 41 32.11 24.86 -1.23
N SER A 42 32.19 23.52 -1.22
CA SER A 42 31.85 22.65 -2.35
C SER A 42 30.39 22.15 -2.37
N GLY A 43 29.57 22.47 -1.36
CA GLY A 43 28.18 21.99 -1.27
C GLY A 43 27.10 22.93 -1.83
N PHE A 44 27.44 24.19 -2.14
CA PHE A 44 26.50 25.20 -2.63
C PHE A 44 27.17 26.08 -3.68
N ASN A 45 27.32 25.58 -4.91
CA ASN A 45 27.17 26.38 -6.14
C ASN A 45 27.48 25.53 -7.39
N THR A 46 26.70 25.77 -8.44
CA THR A 46 26.83 25.29 -9.83
C THR A 46 26.39 23.83 -10.04
N LEU A 47 25.18 23.56 -10.57
CA LEU A 47 24.77 23.69 -11.98
C LEU A 47 25.81 23.14 -12.97
N SER A 48 25.50 21.92 -13.42
CA SER A 48 25.63 21.45 -14.81
C SER A 48 27.00 21.03 -15.37
N HIS A 49 26.95 19.85 -16.03
CA HIS A 49 27.86 19.23 -16.99
C HIS A 49 28.99 18.29 -16.49
N ASP A 50 28.70 16.98 -16.66
CA ASP A 50 29.55 15.81 -16.97
C ASP A 50 30.67 16.10 -18.01
N PRO A 51 31.73 15.27 -18.26
CA PRO A 51 31.91 13.85 -17.86
C PRO A 51 33.39 13.31 -17.61
N LEU A 52 33.50 12.01 -17.27
CA LEU A 52 34.66 11.05 -17.35
C LEU A 52 35.84 11.25 -16.33
N THR A 53 36.34 10.26 -15.57
CA THR A 53 36.84 8.91 -15.94
C THR A 53 37.15 8.02 -14.70
N ARG A 54 37.06 6.68 -14.89
CA ARG A 54 37.33 5.46 -14.04
C ARG A 54 38.64 5.41 -13.19
N PRO A 55 38.89 4.45 -12.24
CA PRO A 55 38.83 2.96 -12.39
C PRO A 55 38.17 2.19 -11.20
N ASP A 56 37.32 1.17 -11.42
CA ASP A 56 37.54 -0.28 -11.68
C ASP A 56 38.12 -1.15 -10.54
N HIS A 57 37.26 -2.01 -9.96
CA HIS A 57 37.64 -3.39 -9.61
C HIS A 57 36.43 -4.36 -9.67
N LEU A 58 36.68 -5.56 -10.19
CA LEU A 58 35.78 -6.55 -10.79
C LEU A 58 34.73 -7.23 -9.87
N GLY A 59 33.54 -7.46 -10.44
CA GLY A 59 32.55 -8.46 -10.00
C GLY A 59 31.43 -8.65 -11.04
N SER A 60 31.49 -9.77 -11.79
CA SER A 60 30.52 -10.39 -12.74
C SER A 60 29.80 -9.54 -13.80
N GLU A 61 30.21 -9.71 -15.06
CA GLU A 61 29.52 -9.30 -16.28
C GLU A 61 28.27 -10.15 -16.55
N LEU A 62 27.07 -9.63 -16.25
CA LEU A 62 25.84 -9.93 -17.03
C LEU A 62 24.65 -8.99 -16.72
N ASP A 63 24.67 -8.24 -15.61
CA ASP A 63 23.52 -7.41 -15.16
C ASP A 63 23.60 -5.90 -15.48
N LEU A 64 24.59 -5.44 -16.25
CA LEU A 64 24.89 -4.00 -16.39
C LEU A 64 24.30 -3.30 -17.62
N GLN A 65 23.55 -3.98 -18.50
CA GLN A 65 22.99 -3.34 -19.70
C GLN A 65 21.61 -2.70 -19.53
N GLU A 66 20.88 -2.94 -18.44
CA GLU A 66 19.51 -2.42 -18.25
C GLU A 66 19.40 -1.16 -17.39
N ARG A 67 20.44 -0.74 -16.66
CA ARG A 67 20.35 0.42 -15.74
C ARG A 67 20.63 1.80 -16.34
N ARG A 68 20.96 1.93 -17.63
CA ARG A 68 21.14 3.26 -18.28
C ARG A 68 19.95 3.63 -19.15
N ARG A 69 18.83 4.06 -18.54
CA ARG A 69 17.84 5.03 -19.10
C ARG A 69 16.65 5.16 -18.14
N ALA A 70 16.77 6.03 -17.15
CA ALA A 70 15.60 6.62 -16.50
C ALA A 70 15.17 7.86 -17.31
N PRO A 71 13.93 8.00 -17.78
CA PRO A 71 13.47 9.21 -18.45
C PRO A 71 13.30 10.35 -17.44
N GLY A 72 14.02 11.47 -17.65
CA GLY A 72 13.91 12.68 -16.84
C GLY A 72 12.55 13.38 -17.00
N ARG A 73 12.10 14.02 -15.91
CA ARG A 73 10.93 14.93 -15.88
C ARG A 73 11.18 16.16 -16.76
N PRO A 74 10.27 16.56 -17.67
CA PRO A 74 10.31 17.89 -18.25
C PRO A 74 9.48 18.88 -17.42
N PHE A 75 10.15 19.86 -16.83
CA PHE A 75 9.57 21.15 -16.45
C PHE A 75 9.64 22.09 -17.66
N ARG A 76 8.51 22.56 -18.21
CA ARG A 76 8.46 23.90 -18.83
C ARG A 76 7.04 24.42 -19.01
N SER A 77 6.89 25.67 -18.57
CA SER A 77 5.80 26.61 -18.77
C SER A 77 5.43 26.80 -20.24
N LEU A 78 4.13 26.91 -20.53
CA LEU A 78 3.63 27.48 -21.79
C LEU A 78 2.62 28.57 -21.48
N ILE A 79 3.06 29.81 -21.68
CA ILE A 79 2.22 30.95 -22.04
C ILE A 79 1.58 30.60 -23.39
N TYR A 80 0.25 30.58 -23.48
CA TYR A 80 -0.46 30.31 -24.73
C TYR A 80 -0.89 31.64 -25.34
N GLN A 81 -0.34 31.96 -26.51
CA GLN A 81 -0.81 33.01 -27.39
C GLN A 81 -1.71 32.35 -28.43
N GLU A 82 -2.95 32.83 -28.48
CA GLU A 82 -4.03 32.31 -29.30
C GLU A 82 -3.79 32.67 -30.78
N THR A 83 -3.63 31.67 -31.65
CA THR A 83 -3.72 31.88 -33.10
C THR A 83 -4.77 30.95 -33.68
N VAL A 84 -5.89 31.57 -34.03
CA VAL A 84 -6.99 31.03 -34.83
C VAL A 84 -6.46 30.59 -36.19
N SER A 85 -6.71 29.35 -36.60
CA SER A 85 -6.60 28.96 -38.00
C SER A 85 -7.71 28.01 -38.44
N VAL A 86 -8.20 28.33 -39.65
CA VAL A 86 -9.45 27.97 -40.30
C VAL A 86 -9.44 26.52 -40.84
N ALA A 87 -10.62 25.89 -40.86
CA ALA A 87 -10.86 24.55 -41.37
C ALA A 87 -10.64 24.41 -42.90
N PRO A 88 -10.17 23.25 -43.40
CA PRO A 88 -10.40 22.86 -44.77
C PRO A 88 -11.45 21.76 -44.92
N ALA A 89 -12.06 21.80 -46.10
CA ALA A 89 -13.32 21.20 -46.50
C ALA A 89 -13.32 19.68 -46.69
N ARG A 90 -14.54 19.15 -46.70
CA ARG A 90 -14.96 17.80 -47.11
C ARG A 90 -14.25 17.33 -48.39
N SER A 91 -13.47 16.27 -48.28
CA SER A 91 -13.15 15.37 -49.40
C SER A 91 -13.55 13.94 -49.04
N GLN A 92 -14.31 13.33 -49.95
CA GLN A 92 -14.81 11.96 -49.91
C GLN A 92 -13.73 10.94 -49.46
N ARG A 93 -13.95 10.25 -48.34
CA ARG A 93 -13.24 9.01 -48.02
C ARG A 93 -14.10 7.83 -48.43
N ARG A 94 -13.83 7.29 -49.62
CA ARG A 94 -14.22 5.92 -49.97
C ARG A 94 -12.96 5.08 -50.17
N ARG A 95 -12.86 4.08 -49.30
CA ARG A 95 -12.15 2.78 -49.40
C ARG A 95 -10.73 2.64 -48.82
N LEU A 96 -10.64 1.50 -48.12
CA LEU A 96 -9.48 0.65 -47.84
C LEU A 96 -8.56 1.07 -46.68
N SER A 97 -9.12 1.08 -45.48
CA SER A 97 -8.39 0.57 -44.32
C SER A 97 -8.73 -0.92 -44.20
N GLN A 98 -8.02 -1.77 -44.94
CA GLN A 98 -7.91 -3.17 -44.53
C GLN A 98 -7.17 -3.14 -43.20
N GLU A 99 -7.92 -3.20 -42.10
CA GLU A 99 -7.33 -3.63 -40.84
C GLU A 99 -6.74 -5.00 -41.11
N ILE A 100 -5.42 -5.07 -41.18
CA ILE A 100 -4.70 -6.34 -41.28
C ILE A 100 -4.97 -7.03 -39.94
N VAL A 101 -5.98 -7.90 -39.92
CA VAL A 101 -6.22 -8.82 -38.82
C VAL A 101 -5.07 -9.81 -38.84
N ILE A 102 -4.04 -9.54 -38.03
CA ILE A 102 -2.82 -10.35 -37.96
C ILE A 102 -3.11 -11.73 -37.33
N SER A 103 -4.18 -11.85 -36.55
CA SER A 103 -4.72 -13.12 -36.06
C SER A 103 -6.15 -12.91 -35.60
N GLY A 104 -7.09 -13.70 -36.14
CA GLY A 104 -8.44 -13.84 -35.62
C GLY A 104 -8.59 -15.28 -35.14
N LEU A 105 -8.95 -15.47 -33.87
CA LEU A 105 -9.31 -16.79 -33.39
C LEU A 105 -10.71 -17.11 -33.95
N LYS A 106 -10.78 -17.89 -35.02
CA LYS A 106 -12.06 -18.39 -35.52
C LYS A 106 -12.51 -19.52 -34.61
N PHE A 107 -13.42 -19.22 -33.67
CA PHE A 107 -14.04 -20.24 -32.84
C PHE A 107 -15.12 -20.95 -33.68
N ASP A 108 -14.76 -22.07 -34.32
CA ASP A 108 -15.71 -23.00 -34.94
C ASP A 108 -16.05 -24.08 -33.90
N PRO A 109 -17.27 -24.10 -33.32
CA PRO A 109 -17.67 -25.17 -32.44
C PRO A 109 -17.89 -26.43 -33.27
N ASP A 110 -16.88 -27.29 -33.39
CA ASP A 110 -17.03 -28.60 -34.04
C ASP A 110 -17.76 -29.54 -33.08
N PRO A 111 -19.00 -29.98 -33.38
CA PRO A 111 -19.79 -30.83 -32.49
C PRO A 111 -19.31 -32.29 -32.43
N SER A 112 -18.22 -32.65 -33.13
CA SER A 112 -17.79 -34.04 -33.33
C SER A 112 -16.61 -34.53 -32.48
N SER A 113 -15.91 -33.66 -31.74
CA SER A 113 -14.78 -34.08 -30.91
C SER A 113 -15.25 -34.59 -29.54
N ARG A 114 -15.24 -35.92 -29.38
CA ARG A 114 -15.41 -36.58 -28.08
C ARG A 114 -14.09 -36.52 -27.32
N ASP A 115 -13.88 -35.48 -26.52
CA ASP A 115 -12.81 -35.47 -25.51
C ASP A 115 -13.20 -34.57 -24.32
N GLU A 116 -12.50 -34.72 -23.20
CA GLU A 116 -12.69 -34.02 -21.90
C GLU A 116 -12.72 -32.47 -21.98
N SER A 117 -12.59 -31.88 -23.17
CA SER A 117 -12.67 -30.45 -23.45
C SER A 117 -14.09 -29.88 -23.56
N LEU A 118 -15.14 -30.71 -23.43
CA LEU A 118 -16.54 -30.31 -23.61
C LEU A 118 -16.97 -29.16 -22.69
N GLU A 119 -16.62 -29.18 -21.40
CA GLU A 119 -17.01 -28.13 -20.45
C GLU A 119 -16.33 -26.78 -20.77
N LEU A 120 -15.06 -26.80 -21.20
CA LEU A 120 -14.33 -25.60 -21.62
C LEU A 120 -14.87 -25.06 -22.95
N HIS A 121 -15.22 -25.94 -23.89
CA HIS A 121 -15.85 -25.54 -25.16
C HIS A 121 -17.25 -24.98 -24.96
N GLU A 122 -18.05 -25.55 -24.05
CA GLU A 122 -19.36 -25.05 -23.69
C GLU A 122 -19.26 -23.66 -23.04
N SER A 123 -18.38 -23.50 -22.06
CA SER A 123 -18.10 -22.22 -21.41
C SER A 123 -17.61 -21.17 -22.42
N ALA A 124 -16.73 -21.55 -23.34
CA ALA A 124 -16.23 -20.65 -24.39
C ALA A 124 -17.33 -20.27 -25.41
N LYS A 125 -18.22 -21.21 -25.75
CA LYS A 125 -19.37 -20.96 -26.62
C LYS A 125 -20.36 -19.99 -25.95
N GLU A 126 -20.69 -20.20 -24.68
CA GLU A 126 -21.54 -19.30 -23.92
C GLU A 126 -20.94 -17.90 -23.85
N ALA A 127 -19.65 -17.79 -23.47
CA ALA A 127 -18.94 -16.52 -23.42
C ALA A 127 -18.92 -15.81 -24.79
N TRP A 128 -18.78 -16.56 -25.89
CA TRP A 128 -18.84 -16.02 -27.24
C TRP A 128 -20.23 -15.50 -27.62
N GLU A 129 -21.30 -16.21 -27.28
CA GLU A 129 -22.68 -15.77 -27.53
C GLU A 129 -23.05 -14.54 -26.70
N VAL A 130 -22.70 -14.52 -25.41
CA VAL A 130 -22.91 -13.37 -24.51
C VAL A 130 -22.08 -12.17 -24.98
N GLY A 131 -20.80 -12.38 -25.28
CA GLY A 131 -19.88 -11.36 -25.76
C GLY A 131 -20.32 -10.76 -27.10
N ARG A 132 -20.82 -11.57 -28.03
CA ARG A 132 -21.34 -11.09 -29.33
C ARG A 132 -22.50 -10.13 -29.15
N LYS A 133 -23.47 -10.47 -28.28
CA LYS A 133 -24.61 -9.57 -27.97
C LYS A 133 -24.13 -8.23 -27.41
N LEU A 134 -23.21 -8.27 -26.44
CA LEU A 134 -22.63 -7.05 -25.86
C LEU A 134 -21.86 -6.22 -26.89
N TRP A 135 -21.15 -6.87 -27.82
CA TRP A 135 -20.40 -6.20 -28.90
C TRP A 135 -21.33 -5.54 -29.92
N GLU A 136 -22.36 -6.24 -30.38
CA GLU A 136 -23.36 -5.69 -31.31
C GLU A 136 -24.08 -4.47 -30.72
N GLU A 137 -24.43 -4.53 -29.43
CA GLU A 137 -25.01 -3.38 -28.72
C GLU A 137 -24.04 -2.19 -28.65
N LEU A 138 -22.76 -2.45 -28.39
CA LEU A 138 -21.70 -1.44 -28.34
C LEU A 138 -21.42 -0.81 -29.72
N GLU A 139 -21.51 -1.59 -30.80
CA GLU A 139 -21.41 -1.11 -32.18
C GLU A 139 -22.61 -0.27 -32.59
N SER A 140 -23.81 -0.64 -32.13
CA SER A 140 -25.05 0.08 -32.45
C SER A 140 -25.17 1.49 -31.85
N GLY A 141 -24.28 1.86 -30.91
CA GLY A 141 -24.28 3.16 -30.22
C GLY A 141 -25.38 3.31 -29.17
N LYS A 142 -26.31 2.36 -29.04
CA LYS A 142 -27.40 2.36 -28.04
C LYS A 142 -26.88 2.42 -26.60
N ALA A 143 -25.74 1.79 -26.33
CA ALA A 143 -25.09 1.83 -25.02
C ALA A 143 -24.65 3.24 -24.62
N LEU A 144 -24.15 4.05 -25.58
CA LEU A 144 -23.71 5.42 -25.32
C LEU A 144 -24.90 6.37 -25.04
N GLU A 145 -26.03 6.16 -25.70
CA GLU A 145 -27.25 6.96 -25.46
C GLU A 145 -27.90 6.65 -24.10
N ALA A 146 -27.97 5.38 -23.70
CA ALA A 146 -28.46 4.99 -22.37
C ALA A 146 -27.61 5.61 -21.23
N LEU A 147 -26.29 5.66 -21.41
CA LEU A 147 -25.37 6.27 -20.43
C LEU A 147 -25.52 7.79 -20.33
N LYS A 148 -25.88 8.48 -21.41
CA LYS A 148 -26.15 9.93 -21.38
C LYS A 148 -27.42 10.27 -20.60
N GLU A 149 -28.38 9.35 -20.52
CA GLU A 149 -29.56 9.50 -19.68
C GLU A 149 -29.24 9.21 -18.20
N GLU A 150 -28.46 8.17 -17.91
CA GLU A 150 -27.99 7.85 -16.54
C GLU A 150 -27.04 8.91 -15.96
N THR A 151 -26.13 9.49 -16.76
CA THR A 151 -25.26 10.58 -16.26
C THR A 151 -26.00 11.87 -15.95
N LYS A 152 -27.19 12.09 -16.54
CA LYS A 152 -28.05 13.23 -16.19
C LYS A 152 -28.72 13.04 -14.83
N THR A 153 -29.06 11.82 -14.43
CA THR A 153 -29.63 11.52 -13.11
C THR A 153 -28.56 11.47 -12.02
N VAL A 154 -27.35 10.95 -12.31
CA VAL A 154 -26.22 10.88 -11.35
C VAL A 154 -25.63 12.25 -11.01
N LYS A 155 -25.62 13.22 -11.94
CA LYS A 155 -25.16 14.60 -11.66
C LYS A 155 -25.96 15.32 -10.58
N LEU A 156 -27.18 14.86 -10.27
CA LEU A 156 -28.02 15.43 -9.22
C LEU A 156 -27.72 14.83 -7.83
N GLY A 157 -26.92 13.77 -7.75
CA GLY A 157 -26.64 13.02 -6.52
C GLY A 157 -25.16 12.80 -6.20
N SER A 158 -24.22 13.56 -6.79
CA SER A 158 -22.80 13.43 -6.43
C SER A 158 -22.55 13.99 -5.03
N SER A 159 -22.38 13.06 -4.10
CA SER A 159 -22.12 13.23 -2.68
C SER A 159 -21.05 14.28 -2.38
N SER A 160 -21.41 15.28 -1.60
CA SER A 160 -20.44 16.19 -0.97
C SER A 160 -19.45 15.39 -0.13
N CYS A 161 -18.16 15.75 -0.15
CA CYS A 161 -17.16 15.17 0.76
C CYS A 161 -17.27 15.82 2.14
N PRO A 162 -17.82 15.13 3.17
CA PRO A 162 -17.87 15.71 4.51
C PRO A 162 -16.45 15.69 5.12
N VAL A 163 -16.10 16.78 5.82
CA VAL A 163 -14.79 16.91 6.51
C VAL A 163 -14.69 15.98 7.73
N SER A 164 -15.84 15.52 8.24
CA SER A 164 -15.96 14.58 9.33
C SER A 164 -17.25 13.76 9.20
N VAL A 165 -17.22 12.51 9.65
CA VAL A 165 -18.39 11.63 9.74
C VAL A 165 -18.50 11.13 11.18
N SER A 166 -19.69 11.18 11.76
CA SER A 166 -19.94 10.63 13.09
C SER A 166 -21.20 9.79 13.05
N LEU A 167 -21.14 8.60 13.66
CA LEU A 167 -22.27 7.69 13.76
C LEU A 167 -22.31 7.08 15.17
N SER A 168 -23.51 6.97 15.72
CA SER A 168 -23.74 6.16 16.91
C SER A 168 -23.73 4.67 16.56
N GLY A 169 -23.52 3.82 17.57
CA GLY A 169 -23.59 2.37 17.43
C GLY A 169 -24.94 1.88 16.88
N SER A 170 -26.04 2.49 17.33
CA SER A 170 -27.39 2.20 16.81
C SER A 170 -27.52 2.56 15.34
N ASP A 171 -27.01 3.73 14.92
CA ASP A 171 -27.07 4.13 13.51
C ASP A 171 -26.23 3.21 12.62
N LEU A 172 -25.06 2.78 13.12
CA LEU A 172 -24.19 1.84 12.43
C LEU A 172 -24.90 0.50 12.15
N LEU A 173 -25.67 -0.02 13.12
CA LEU A 173 -26.46 -1.23 12.94
C LEU A 173 -27.57 -1.05 11.89
N THR A 174 -28.26 0.10 11.90
CA THR A 174 -29.32 0.39 10.90
C THR A 174 -28.78 0.55 9.48
N ARG A 175 -27.53 1.00 9.32
CA ARG A 175 -26.85 1.21 8.02
C ARG A 175 -26.07 -0.01 7.53
N GLY A 176 -26.30 -1.19 8.09
CA GLY A 176 -25.65 -2.42 7.63
C GLY A 176 -24.18 -2.56 8.05
N LYS A 177 -23.76 -1.91 9.15
CA LYS A 177 -22.41 -1.97 9.74
C LYS A 177 -21.27 -1.39 8.89
N VAL A 178 -21.61 -0.61 7.86
CA VAL A 178 -20.64 0.07 6.99
C VAL A 178 -20.76 1.57 7.16
N ILE A 179 -19.62 2.24 7.33
CA ILE A 179 -19.51 3.70 7.31
C ILE A 179 -18.87 4.12 6.00
N GLU A 180 -19.61 4.90 5.20
CA GLU A 180 -19.10 5.43 3.95
C GLU A 180 -18.19 6.64 4.18
N LEU A 181 -17.02 6.61 3.54
CA LEU A 181 -16.04 7.70 3.49
C LEU A 181 -15.92 8.11 2.01
N PRO A 182 -16.85 8.91 1.48
CA PRO A 182 -17.04 9.06 0.04
C PRO A 182 -15.82 9.62 -0.71
N CYS A 183 -14.88 10.25 0.00
CA CYS A 183 -13.67 10.83 -0.57
C CYS A 183 -12.39 10.21 -0.04
N GLY A 184 -12.52 9.07 0.65
CA GLY A 184 -11.41 8.34 1.24
C GLY A 184 -10.81 9.03 2.45
N LEU A 185 -9.55 8.69 2.73
CA LEU A 185 -8.71 9.32 3.74
C LEU A 185 -7.64 10.19 3.08
N THR A 186 -7.03 11.07 3.86
CA THR A 186 -5.83 11.83 3.50
C THR A 186 -4.82 11.78 4.65
N LEU A 187 -3.62 12.34 4.44
CA LEU A 187 -2.60 12.40 5.47
C LEU A 187 -3.13 13.14 6.71
N GLY A 188 -3.02 12.52 7.88
CA GLY A 188 -3.55 13.06 9.14
C GLY A 188 -5.05 12.83 9.36
N SER A 189 -5.77 12.18 8.44
CA SER A 189 -7.11 11.66 8.73
C SER A 189 -7.04 10.68 9.91
N HIS A 190 -8.05 10.71 10.75
CA HIS A 190 -8.13 9.82 11.90
C HIS A 190 -9.55 9.27 12.07
N ILE A 191 -9.62 8.04 12.57
CA ILE A 191 -10.85 7.34 12.87
C ILE A 191 -10.79 6.90 14.32
N THR A 192 -11.80 7.28 15.09
CA THR A 192 -11.96 6.91 16.49
C THR A 192 -13.14 5.96 16.62
N VAL A 193 -12.93 4.81 17.25
CA VAL A 193 -13.96 3.82 17.57
C VAL A 193 -14.03 3.70 19.08
N VAL A 194 -15.21 3.97 19.65
CA VAL A 194 -15.52 3.70 21.05
C VAL A 194 -16.29 2.39 21.09
N GLY A 195 -15.73 1.39 21.74
CA GLY A 195 -16.30 0.04 21.72
C GLY A 195 -16.05 -0.72 23.01
N LYS A 196 -16.84 -1.77 23.20
CA LYS A 196 -16.73 -2.71 24.32
C LYS A 196 -16.68 -4.14 23.76
N PRO A 197 -15.55 -4.86 23.85
CA PRO A 197 -15.48 -6.25 23.42
C PRO A 197 -16.43 -7.09 24.26
N ARG A 198 -17.12 -8.05 23.65
CA ARG A 198 -18.03 -8.95 24.34
C ARG A 198 -17.25 -10.02 25.10
N ALA A 199 -17.86 -10.51 26.18
CA ALA A 199 -17.37 -11.68 26.89
C ALA A 199 -17.15 -12.88 25.95
N ALA A 200 -16.08 -13.64 26.20
CA ALA A 200 -15.79 -14.79 25.37
C ALA A 200 -16.89 -15.84 25.42
N HIS A 201 -17.26 -16.36 24.25
CA HIS A 201 -18.28 -17.38 24.08
C HIS A 201 -17.66 -18.68 23.58
N SER A 202 -18.34 -19.81 23.81
CA SER A 202 -17.86 -21.11 23.36
C SER A 202 -18.23 -21.36 21.90
N GLU A 203 -17.24 -21.72 21.08
CA GLU A 203 -17.40 -22.05 19.66
C GLU A 203 -16.81 -23.45 19.39
N MET A 204 -17.54 -24.29 18.66
CA MET A 204 -17.16 -25.69 18.39
C MET A 204 -16.15 -25.82 17.24
N ASP A 205 -16.20 -24.93 16.25
CA ASP A 205 -15.29 -24.92 15.09
C ASP A 205 -14.76 -23.51 14.80
N PRO A 206 -13.90 -22.95 15.68
CA PRO A 206 -13.40 -21.60 15.52
C PRO A 206 -12.27 -21.53 14.49
N LYS A 207 -12.43 -20.66 13.48
CA LYS A 207 -11.45 -20.44 12.39
C LYS A 207 -10.09 -19.89 12.84
N ILE A 208 -9.98 -19.48 14.10
CA ILE A 208 -8.79 -18.84 14.67
C ILE A 208 -7.94 -19.77 15.54
N SER A 209 -8.44 -20.96 15.85
CA SER A 209 -7.71 -21.97 16.62
C SER A 209 -7.18 -23.06 15.69
N MET A 210 -6.08 -23.72 16.06
CA MET A 210 -5.73 -24.99 15.43
C MET A 210 -6.53 -26.07 16.14
N GLY A 211 -7.28 -26.87 15.36
CA GLY A 211 -8.17 -27.89 15.89
C GLY A 211 -7.45 -28.79 16.88
N ASN A 212 -7.92 -28.76 18.14
CA ASN A 212 -7.62 -29.83 19.07
C ASN A 212 -8.55 -31.00 18.76
N GLU A 213 -8.06 -32.21 19.03
CA GLU A 213 -8.76 -33.47 18.85
C GLU A 213 -10.20 -33.40 19.41
N GLU A 214 -11.16 -33.73 18.56
CA GLU A 214 -12.58 -34.09 18.79
C GLU A 214 -13.30 -33.45 20.02
N ASP A 215 -14.27 -32.56 19.73
CA ASP A 215 -15.42 -32.13 20.57
C ASP A 215 -15.24 -31.14 21.75
N GLU A 216 -14.10 -30.48 21.94
CA GLU A 216 -13.98 -29.40 22.95
C GLU A 216 -14.26 -27.99 22.41
N ALA A 217 -15.33 -27.35 22.92
CA ALA A 217 -15.68 -25.97 22.56
C ALA A 217 -14.64 -24.96 23.10
N VAL A 218 -14.03 -24.19 22.19
CA VAL A 218 -13.02 -23.18 22.52
C VAL A 218 -13.69 -21.86 22.87
N LYS A 219 -13.18 -21.17 23.90
CA LYS A 219 -13.64 -19.81 24.21
C LYS A 219 -13.02 -18.78 23.27
N VAL A 220 -13.86 -18.08 22.50
CA VAL A 220 -13.49 -17.08 21.50
C VAL A 220 -14.01 -15.71 21.89
N SER A 221 -13.17 -14.69 21.71
CA SER A 221 -13.55 -13.27 21.73
C SER A 221 -12.66 -12.55 20.73
N GLN A 222 -13.24 -12.12 19.60
CA GLN A 222 -12.52 -11.51 18.49
C GLN A 222 -13.38 -10.45 17.81
N PHE A 223 -12.78 -9.32 17.47
CA PHE A 223 -13.43 -8.34 16.62
C PHE A 223 -12.50 -7.88 15.50
N ILE A 224 -13.09 -7.29 14.46
CA ILE A 224 -12.38 -6.89 13.26
C ILE A 224 -12.80 -5.46 12.91
N MET A 225 -11.81 -4.61 12.63
CA MET A 225 -12.01 -3.30 12.01
C MET A 225 -11.33 -3.30 10.64
N GLU A 226 -12.07 -2.98 9.58
CA GLU A 226 -11.52 -2.95 8.22
C GLU A 226 -11.70 -1.59 7.53
N LEU A 227 -10.63 -1.09 6.91
CA LEU A 227 -10.73 -0.08 5.87
C LEU A 227 -10.92 -0.77 4.52
N GLN A 228 -11.98 -0.42 3.81
CA GLN A 228 -12.42 -1.07 2.58
C GLN A 228 -12.44 -0.09 1.40
N GLY A 229 -12.13 -0.60 0.21
CA GLY A 229 -12.32 0.10 -1.05
C GLY A 229 -13.72 -0.13 -1.63
N LEU A 230 -14.75 0.51 -1.09
CA LEU A 230 -16.14 0.34 -1.56
C LEU A 230 -16.36 0.81 -3.00
N LYS A 231 -15.54 1.75 -3.48
CA LYS A 231 -15.52 2.18 -4.89
C LYS A 231 -14.66 1.30 -5.80
N ALA A 232 -14.19 0.15 -5.30
CA ALA A 232 -13.50 -0.80 -6.14
C ALA A 232 -14.39 -1.31 -7.27
N VAL A 233 -13.71 -1.94 -8.21
CA VAL A 233 -14.26 -2.57 -9.39
C VAL A 233 -15.57 -3.32 -9.09
N GLU A 234 -16.67 -2.84 -9.66
CA GLU A 234 -18.01 -3.34 -9.34
C GLU A 234 -18.20 -4.81 -9.77
N GLY A 235 -18.69 -5.64 -8.84
CA GLY A 235 -18.89 -7.09 -9.05
C GLY A 235 -17.82 -7.97 -8.39
N GLU A 236 -16.76 -7.36 -7.86
CA GLU A 236 -15.80 -8.01 -6.96
C GLU A 236 -16.06 -7.53 -5.52
N ASP A 237 -15.71 -8.36 -4.54
CA ASP A 237 -15.73 -7.94 -3.14
C ASP A 237 -14.70 -6.80 -2.91
N PRO A 238 -15.04 -5.80 -2.09
CA PRO A 238 -14.17 -4.65 -1.89
C PRO A 238 -12.84 -5.09 -1.25
N PRO A 239 -11.70 -4.56 -1.74
CA PRO A 239 -10.41 -4.86 -1.14
C PRO A 239 -10.36 -4.34 0.30
N LYS A 240 -9.71 -5.11 1.17
CA LYS A 240 -9.47 -4.74 2.57
C LYS A 240 -8.10 -4.09 2.63
N ILE A 241 -8.08 -2.76 2.58
CA ILE A 241 -6.85 -1.95 2.56
C ILE A 241 -6.09 -2.15 3.88
N LEU A 242 -6.83 -2.13 4.98
CA LEU A 242 -6.37 -2.51 6.31
C LEU A 242 -7.39 -3.46 6.92
N HIS A 243 -6.95 -4.63 7.32
CA HIS A 243 -7.69 -5.58 8.16
C HIS A 243 -7.02 -5.60 9.52
N PHE A 244 -7.63 -4.95 10.51
CA PHE A 244 -7.15 -4.91 11.89
C PHE A 244 -7.98 -5.89 12.74
N ASN A 245 -7.31 -6.91 13.28
CA ASN A 245 -7.97 -8.07 13.86
C ASN A 245 -7.39 -8.42 15.25
N PRO A 246 -7.87 -7.77 16.33
CA PRO A 246 -7.60 -8.18 17.69
C PRO A 246 -8.32 -9.47 18.04
N ARG A 247 -7.55 -10.45 18.50
CA ARG A 247 -8.03 -11.72 19.06
C ARG A 247 -7.74 -11.70 20.54
N LEU A 248 -8.77 -11.56 21.37
CA LEU A 248 -8.65 -11.53 22.82
C LEU A 248 -8.51 -12.96 23.37
N LYS A 249 -9.26 -13.90 22.80
CA LYS A 249 -9.20 -15.34 23.12
C LYS A 249 -9.45 -16.21 21.89
N GLY A 250 -9.03 -17.48 21.97
CA GLY A 250 -9.29 -18.51 20.96
C GLY A 250 -8.26 -18.57 19.84
N ASP A 251 -7.25 -17.70 19.85
CA ASP A 251 -6.15 -17.80 18.89
C ASP A 251 -5.30 -19.06 19.15
N TRP A 252 -4.81 -19.68 18.08
CA TRP A 252 -3.98 -20.90 18.11
C TRP A 252 -2.72 -20.80 18.99
N SER A 253 -2.19 -19.60 19.23
CA SER A 253 -1.05 -19.38 20.14
C SER A 253 -1.44 -19.49 21.63
N GLY A 254 -2.73 -19.57 21.94
CA GLY A 254 -3.27 -19.55 23.30
C GLY A 254 -3.13 -18.18 23.98
N LYS A 255 -2.72 -17.13 23.26
CA LYS A 255 -2.45 -15.79 23.77
C LYS A 255 -3.22 -14.73 22.99
N PRO A 256 -3.53 -13.58 23.63
CA PRO A 256 -4.12 -12.46 22.91
C PRO A 256 -3.13 -11.86 21.92
N VAL A 257 -3.61 -11.57 20.72
CA VAL A 257 -2.79 -11.13 19.58
C VAL A 257 -3.52 -10.07 18.78
N ILE A 258 -2.77 -9.19 18.13
CA ILE A 258 -3.29 -8.28 17.11
C ILE A 258 -2.69 -8.71 15.77
N GLU A 259 -3.55 -9.11 14.84
CA GLU A 259 -3.15 -9.42 13.48
C GLU A 259 -3.58 -8.30 12.54
N GLN A 260 -2.69 -7.91 11.63
CA GLN A 260 -2.93 -6.88 10.63
C GLN A 260 -2.54 -7.37 9.25
N ASN A 261 -3.40 -7.12 8.26
CA ASN A 261 -3.13 -7.51 6.90
C ASN A 261 -3.87 -6.64 5.88
N THR A 262 -3.61 -6.90 4.61
CA THR A 262 -4.31 -6.34 3.46
C THR A 262 -4.80 -7.49 2.59
N CYS A 263 -6.04 -7.42 2.12
CA CYS A 263 -6.61 -8.37 1.18
C CYS A 263 -6.94 -7.67 -0.13
N TYR A 264 -6.34 -8.13 -1.21
CA TYR A 264 -6.63 -7.65 -2.55
C TYR A 264 -7.14 -8.80 -3.41
N ARG A 265 -8.35 -8.67 -3.97
CA ARG A 265 -8.99 -9.71 -4.81
C ARG A 265 -8.98 -11.09 -4.18
N MET A 266 -9.45 -11.18 -2.93
CA MET A 266 -9.44 -12.41 -2.12
C MET A 266 -8.07 -13.02 -1.82
N GLN A 267 -6.98 -12.35 -2.19
CA GLN A 267 -5.64 -12.77 -1.85
C GLN A 267 -5.13 -11.94 -0.67
N TRP A 268 -4.86 -12.63 0.44
CA TRP A 268 -4.21 -12.05 1.60
C TRP A 268 -2.72 -11.87 1.36
N SER A 269 -2.19 -10.74 1.81
CA SER A 269 -0.75 -10.50 1.82
C SER A 269 -0.09 -11.17 3.04
N SER A 270 1.22 -11.02 3.23
CA SER A 270 1.91 -11.54 4.41
C SER A 270 1.42 -10.82 5.68
N ALA A 271 0.84 -11.54 6.64
CA ALA A 271 0.30 -10.91 7.85
C ALA A 271 1.39 -10.30 8.75
N GLN A 272 1.10 -9.15 9.36
CA GLN A 272 1.87 -8.58 10.47
C GLN A 272 1.17 -8.93 11.77
N ARG A 273 1.88 -9.56 12.71
CA ARG A 273 1.29 -10.12 13.91
C ARG A 273 2.04 -9.62 15.15
N CYS A 274 1.30 -8.97 16.06
CA CYS A 274 1.84 -8.46 17.31
C CYS A 274 1.40 -9.35 18.47
N GLU A 275 2.34 -10.12 19.02
CA GLU A 275 2.11 -11.14 20.06
C GLU A 275 2.43 -10.66 21.49
N GLY A 276 2.68 -9.35 21.63
CA GLY A 276 3.07 -8.72 22.89
C GLY A 276 4.56 -8.56 23.10
N TRP A 277 5.35 -8.85 22.07
CA TRP A 277 6.75 -8.44 21.99
C TRP A 277 6.86 -7.12 21.23
N ARG A 278 7.74 -6.25 21.71
CA ARG A 278 8.09 -5.04 20.95
C ARG A 278 8.86 -5.45 19.69
N SER A 279 8.56 -4.82 18.56
CA SER A 279 9.41 -4.93 17.37
C SER A 279 10.85 -4.59 17.70
N SER A 280 11.78 -5.29 17.04
CA SER A 280 13.20 -5.09 17.28
C SER A 280 13.67 -3.71 16.80
N ASP A 281 14.70 -3.15 17.43
CA ASP A 281 15.20 -1.81 17.10
C ASP A 281 15.91 -1.75 15.73
N ASP A 282 16.28 -2.91 15.15
CA ASP A 282 16.80 -3.06 13.79
C ASP A 282 15.70 -3.25 12.73
N GLU A 283 14.45 -3.46 13.16
CA GLU A 283 13.31 -3.55 12.24
C GLU A 283 12.91 -2.16 11.74
N GLU A 284 12.52 -2.06 10.47
CA GLU A 284 12.01 -0.83 9.88
C GLU A 284 10.79 -0.30 10.65
N THR A 285 10.88 0.95 11.10
CA THR A 285 9.80 1.68 11.74
C THR A 285 8.84 2.28 10.71
N VAL A 286 7.63 2.62 11.15
CA VAL A 286 6.66 3.37 10.34
C VAL A 286 6.50 4.75 10.97
N ASP A 287 6.87 5.81 10.27
CA ASP A 287 6.86 7.19 10.79
C ASP A 287 7.62 7.34 12.13
N GLY A 288 8.72 6.60 12.28
CA GLY A 288 9.51 6.54 13.51
C GLY A 288 8.85 5.78 14.68
N GLN A 289 7.68 5.17 14.46
CA GLN A 289 6.99 4.30 15.42
C GLN A 289 7.30 2.83 15.14
N VAL A 290 7.38 2.02 16.20
CA VAL A 290 7.53 0.57 16.05
C VAL A 290 6.27 -0.04 15.44
N LYS A 291 6.42 -1.18 14.76
CA LYS A 291 5.28 -1.94 14.24
C LYS A 291 4.49 -2.60 15.35
N CYS A 292 5.14 -3.16 16.37
CA CYS A 292 4.46 -3.75 17.52
C CYS A 292 5.02 -3.21 18.85
N GLU A 293 4.12 -2.88 19.78
CA GLU A 293 4.49 -2.54 21.16
C GLU A 293 4.46 -3.75 22.11
N LYS A 294 5.21 -3.67 23.22
CA LYS A 294 5.21 -4.71 24.26
C LYS A 294 3.98 -4.60 25.17
N TRP A 295 3.40 -5.75 25.51
CA TRP A 295 2.44 -5.89 26.61
C TRP A 295 2.73 -7.12 27.49
N VAL A 296 2.22 -7.09 28.72
CA VAL A 296 2.32 -8.16 29.71
C VAL A 296 1.54 -9.37 29.22
N GLN A 297 2.19 -10.53 29.25
CA GLN A 297 1.54 -11.82 29.04
C GLN A 297 1.17 -12.38 30.40
N GLU A 298 -0.09 -12.77 30.61
CA GLU A 298 -0.57 -13.31 31.89
C GLU A 298 0.18 -14.59 32.33
N ASN A 299 0.82 -15.29 31.38
CA ASN A 299 1.57 -16.52 31.64
C ASN A 299 3.09 -16.33 31.77
N ALA A 300 3.62 -15.10 31.82
CA ALA A 300 5.05 -14.84 32.01
C ALA A 300 5.53 -15.01 33.47
N THR A 301 4.86 -15.86 34.25
CA THR A 301 5.25 -16.24 35.62
C THR A 301 5.45 -17.76 35.74
N SER A 302 6.60 -18.22 35.29
CA SER A 302 7.38 -19.24 36.01
C SER A 302 8.80 -18.72 36.11
N TYR A 303 9.09 -18.04 37.22
CA TYR A 303 10.40 -17.68 37.83
C TYR A 303 10.35 -16.27 38.44
N SER A 304 9.48 -16.09 39.44
CA SER A 304 9.65 -15.20 40.61
C SER A 304 8.29 -14.95 41.26
N LYS A 305 7.76 -15.99 41.93
CA LYS A 305 6.82 -15.75 43.02
C LYS A 305 7.62 -15.18 44.18
N GLU A 306 7.46 -13.91 44.49
CA GLU A 306 7.62 -13.45 45.88
C GLU A 306 6.69 -12.26 46.17
N GLU A 307 5.86 -12.47 47.19
CA GLU A 307 4.77 -11.63 47.65
C GLU A 307 5.27 -10.41 48.44
N THR A 308 6.07 -9.52 47.84
CA THR A 308 6.68 -8.39 48.56
C THR A 308 6.48 -7.00 47.94
N ASN A 309 5.53 -6.81 47.02
CA ASN A 309 5.48 -5.58 46.20
C ASN A 309 4.36 -4.56 46.46
N LYS A 310 3.59 -4.64 47.56
CA LYS A 310 2.70 -3.52 47.94
C LYS A 310 3.42 -2.40 48.71
N ALA A 311 4.47 -2.73 49.47
CA ALA A 311 5.22 -1.77 50.27
C ALA A 311 6.37 -1.07 49.49
N THR A 312 6.85 -1.63 48.38
CA THR A 312 7.96 -1.04 47.60
C THR A 312 7.50 0.03 46.60
N TRP A 313 6.20 0.02 46.24
CA TRP A 313 5.65 0.88 45.18
C TRP A 313 5.62 2.38 45.53
N TRP A 314 5.45 2.74 46.80
CA TRP A 314 5.49 4.15 47.21
C TRP A 314 6.91 4.67 47.44
N LEU A 315 7.85 3.80 47.81
CA LEU A 315 9.26 4.16 48.06
C LEU A 315 10.02 4.52 46.78
N SER A 316 9.64 3.94 45.63
CA SER A 316 10.27 4.23 44.33
C SER A 316 9.90 5.61 43.76
N ARG A 317 8.87 6.28 44.29
CA ARG A 317 8.51 7.66 43.93
C ARG A 317 9.41 8.74 44.55
N PHE A 318 10.17 8.40 45.59
CA PHE A 318 11.00 9.37 46.33
C PHE A 318 12.46 9.43 45.86
N ILE A 319 12.87 8.64 44.86
CA ILE A 319 14.25 8.62 44.39
C ILE A 319 14.33 9.19 42.97
N ARG A 320 14.87 10.41 42.89
CA ARG A 320 15.20 11.19 41.68
C ARG A 320 16.34 10.53 40.89
N ARG A 321 16.10 9.33 40.34
CA ARG A 321 16.94 8.70 39.30
C ARG A 321 16.03 8.31 38.13
N SER A 322 16.27 8.92 36.98
CA SER A 322 15.59 8.66 35.71
C SER A 322 15.97 7.28 35.13
N LYS A 323 15.60 6.20 35.83
CA LYS A 323 15.44 4.91 35.18
C LYS A 323 14.10 4.98 34.44
N LYS A 324 14.10 4.87 33.10
CA LYS A 324 12.87 4.61 32.32
C LYS A 324 12.21 3.39 32.96
N VAL A 325 11.20 3.60 33.78
CA VAL A 325 10.36 2.51 34.27
C VAL A 325 9.61 2.04 33.04
N ALA A 326 10.02 0.90 32.49
CA ALA A 326 9.22 0.20 31.51
C ALA A 326 7.95 -0.24 32.24
N VAL A 327 6.94 0.63 32.23
CA VAL A 327 5.61 0.27 32.75
C VAL A 327 5.13 -0.85 31.84
N GLU A 328 5.05 -2.06 32.37
CA GLU A 328 4.55 -3.19 31.62
C GLU A 328 3.02 -3.09 31.62
N TRP A 329 2.44 -2.91 30.43
CA TRP A 329 1.01 -2.68 30.24
C TRP A 329 0.33 -3.97 29.78
N PRO A 330 -0.93 -4.24 30.16
CA PRO A 330 -1.66 -5.42 29.68
C PRO A 330 -2.00 -5.30 28.18
N PHE A 331 -2.55 -6.38 27.62
CA PHE A 331 -3.16 -6.37 26.29
C PHE A 331 -4.18 -5.21 26.18
N PRO A 332 -4.19 -4.42 25.09
CA PRO A 332 -4.95 -3.17 25.01
C PRO A 332 -6.47 -3.33 24.98
N PHE A 333 -6.98 -4.55 24.78
CA PHE A 333 -8.41 -4.82 24.80
C PHE A 333 -8.75 -5.79 25.94
N THR A 334 -9.87 -5.57 26.61
CA THR A 334 -10.35 -6.45 27.67
C THR A 334 -11.83 -6.70 27.48
N GLU A 335 -12.25 -7.97 27.64
CA GLU A 335 -13.66 -8.35 27.63
C GLU A 335 -14.46 -7.47 28.59
N GLU A 336 -15.63 -7.03 28.13
CA GLU A 336 -16.58 -6.24 28.88
C GLU A 336 -16.07 -4.86 29.38
N LYS A 337 -14.94 -4.36 28.85
CA LYS A 337 -14.43 -3.01 29.16
C LYS A 337 -14.48 -2.11 27.94
N LEU A 338 -14.80 -0.84 28.18
CA LEU A 338 -14.74 0.18 27.15
C LEU A 338 -13.29 0.49 26.79
N PHE A 339 -13.06 0.71 25.50
CA PHE A 339 -11.82 1.25 24.96
C PHE A 339 -12.12 2.37 23.97
N VAL A 340 -11.13 3.24 23.77
CA VAL A 340 -11.11 4.23 22.70
C VAL A 340 -9.95 3.89 21.76
N LEU A 341 -10.29 3.33 20.60
CA LEU A 341 -9.32 3.04 19.54
C LEU A 341 -9.25 4.24 18.60
N MET A 342 -8.04 4.69 18.29
CA MET A 342 -7.78 5.74 17.31
C MET A 342 -6.82 5.20 16.24
N LEU A 343 -7.31 5.12 15.00
CA LEU A 343 -6.54 4.86 13.80
C LEU A 343 -6.14 6.20 13.18
N THR A 344 -4.86 6.43 12.92
CA THR A 344 -4.36 7.66 12.26
C THR A 344 -3.63 7.30 10.98
N ALA A 345 -3.94 8.01 9.89
CA ALA A 345 -3.21 7.91 8.62
C ALA A 345 -1.93 8.77 8.69
N GLY A 346 -0.78 8.10 8.79
CA GLY A 346 0.55 8.69 8.75
C GLY A 346 1.08 8.87 7.33
N LEU A 347 2.38 9.16 7.21
CA LEU A 347 3.06 9.33 5.93
C LEU A 347 3.50 7.97 5.36
N GLU A 348 3.94 7.06 6.22
CA GLU A 348 4.43 5.73 5.85
C GLU A 348 3.43 4.60 6.15
N GLY A 349 2.42 4.84 7.00
CA GLY A 349 1.43 3.83 7.32
C GLY A 349 0.28 4.28 8.22
N TYR A 350 -0.48 3.30 8.69
CA TYR A 350 -1.54 3.50 9.66
C TYR A 350 -1.03 3.27 11.08
N HIS A 351 -1.39 4.13 12.02
CA HIS A 351 -1.03 3.98 13.44
C HIS A 351 -2.27 3.76 14.29
N VAL A 352 -2.23 2.72 15.12
CA VAL A 352 -3.29 2.38 16.05
C VAL A 352 -2.85 2.76 17.47
N SER A 353 -3.65 3.60 18.10
CA SER A 353 -3.55 3.90 19.53
C SER A 353 -4.83 3.46 20.25
N VAL A 354 -4.70 2.96 21.47
CA VAL A 354 -5.82 2.57 22.32
C VAL A 354 -5.68 3.31 23.66
N ASP A 355 -6.74 3.99 24.07
CA ASP A 355 -6.79 4.82 25.29
C ASP A 355 -5.63 5.83 25.38
N GLY A 356 -5.26 6.40 24.24
CA GLY A 356 -4.19 7.40 24.12
C GLY A 356 -2.76 6.82 24.06
N LYS A 357 -2.60 5.49 24.11
CA LYS A 357 -1.31 4.82 24.00
C LYS A 357 -1.15 4.17 22.63
N HIS A 358 -0.02 4.39 21.96
CA HIS A 358 0.33 3.67 20.74
C HIS A 358 0.45 2.15 21.00
N VAL A 359 -0.09 1.35 20.08
CA VAL A 359 -0.13 -0.11 20.17
C VAL A 359 0.60 -0.76 18.99
N THR A 360 0.33 -0.28 17.78
CA THR A 360 0.90 -0.86 16.56
C THR A 360 0.89 0.13 15.41
N SER A 361 1.85 -0.02 14.50
CA SER A 361 1.87 0.68 13.22
C SER A 361 1.91 -0.33 12.08
N PHE A 362 1.12 -0.10 11.04
CA PHE A 362 1.06 -0.95 9.86
C PHE A 362 1.47 -0.14 8.62
N PRO A 363 2.58 -0.49 7.94
CA PRO A 363 3.04 0.26 6.78
C PRO A 363 2.05 0.15 5.62
N PHE A 364 1.96 1.19 4.78
CA PHE A 364 1.16 1.12 3.56
C PHE A 364 1.68 0.02 2.64
N ARG A 365 0.77 -0.79 2.10
CA ARG A 365 1.10 -1.78 1.07
C ARG A 365 0.90 -1.18 -0.31
N THR A 366 1.75 -1.60 -1.24
CA THR A 366 1.65 -1.21 -2.64
C THR A 366 0.29 -1.62 -3.22
N GLY A 367 -0.26 -0.75 -4.07
CA GLY A 367 -1.55 -0.99 -4.72
C GLY A 367 -2.74 -0.26 -4.10
N PHE A 368 -2.57 0.40 -2.95
CA PHE A 368 -3.60 1.24 -2.34
C PHE A 368 -3.07 2.62 -1.96
N THR A 369 -3.94 3.61 -2.11
CA THR A 369 -3.77 4.97 -1.64
C THR A 369 -4.74 5.23 -0.48
N LEU A 370 -4.48 6.27 0.31
CA LEU A 370 -5.38 6.68 1.39
C LEU A 370 -6.79 6.98 0.89
N GLU A 371 -6.89 7.46 -0.35
CA GLU A 371 -8.15 7.82 -0.98
C GLU A 371 -9.01 6.60 -1.33
N ASP A 372 -8.39 5.44 -1.50
CA ASP A 372 -9.12 4.21 -1.81
C ASP A 372 -9.93 3.73 -0.60
N ALA A 373 -9.59 4.16 0.62
CA ALA A 373 -10.27 3.82 1.87
C ALA A 373 -11.63 4.52 2.01
N THR A 374 -12.56 4.06 1.18
CA THR A 374 -13.90 4.65 1.00
C THR A 374 -14.98 4.05 1.89
N GLY A 375 -14.63 3.03 2.67
CA GLY A 375 -15.50 2.44 3.69
C GLY A 375 -14.76 2.02 4.94
N LEU A 376 -15.46 2.00 6.06
CA LEU A 376 -15.02 1.43 7.32
C LEU A 376 -16.08 0.43 7.82
N THR A 377 -15.63 -0.75 8.24
CA THR A 377 -16.49 -1.75 8.91
C THR A 377 -15.91 -2.14 10.26
N VAL A 378 -16.80 -2.39 11.22
CA VAL A 378 -16.43 -2.92 12.55
C VAL A 378 -17.38 -4.08 12.87
N THR A 379 -16.83 -5.28 13.00
CA THR A 379 -17.59 -6.53 13.11
C THR A 379 -16.97 -7.49 14.13
N GLY A 380 -17.65 -8.61 14.41
CA GLY A 380 -17.25 -9.58 15.43
C GLY A 380 -17.82 -9.28 16.82
N ASP A 381 -17.12 -9.75 17.85
CA ASP A 381 -17.50 -9.74 19.26
C ASP A 381 -17.30 -8.37 19.91
N ILE A 382 -17.98 -7.35 19.40
CA ILE A 382 -17.86 -5.98 19.89
C ILE A 382 -19.20 -5.25 19.89
N ASP A 383 -19.44 -4.51 20.97
CA ASP A 383 -20.48 -3.49 21.06
C ASP A 383 -19.88 -2.12 20.74
N VAL A 384 -20.14 -1.64 19.52
CA VAL A 384 -19.73 -0.30 19.10
C VAL A 384 -20.68 0.72 19.69
N GLN A 385 -20.15 1.71 20.42
CA GLN A 385 -20.94 2.82 20.96
C GLN A 385 -20.98 4.02 20.02
N ALA A 386 -19.83 4.36 19.44
CA ALA A 386 -19.71 5.47 18.52
C ALA A 386 -18.49 5.30 17.62
N VAL A 387 -18.59 5.84 16.41
CA VAL A 387 -17.48 5.99 15.49
C VAL A 387 -17.41 7.43 15.01
N PHE A 388 -16.21 7.97 14.95
CA PHE A 388 -15.93 9.31 14.44
C PHE A 388 -14.76 9.25 13.47
N ALA A 389 -14.93 9.75 12.26
CA ALA A 389 -13.87 9.97 11.30
C ALA A 389 -13.71 11.47 11.09
N GLY A 390 -12.48 11.98 11.21
CA GLY A 390 -12.17 13.41 11.15
C GLY A 390 -10.95 13.70 10.28
N SER A 391 -10.77 14.98 9.97
CA SER A 391 -9.72 15.45 9.04
C SER A 391 -9.80 14.73 7.69
N LEU A 392 -11.03 14.49 7.21
CA LEU A 392 -11.28 13.85 5.93
C LEU A 392 -11.07 14.85 4.78
N PRO A 393 -10.67 14.38 3.58
CA PRO A 393 -10.50 15.25 2.43
C PRO A 393 -11.84 15.88 2.00
N THR A 394 -11.81 17.19 1.71
CA THR A 394 -12.99 17.95 1.22
C THR A 394 -13.27 17.76 -0.27
N SER A 395 -12.39 17.03 -0.97
CA SER A 395 -12.53 16.67 -2.36
C SER A 395 -11.81 15.35 -2.59
N HIS A 396 -12.45 14.40 -3.27
CA HIS A 396 -11.71 13.27 -3.80
C HIS A 396 -10.98 13.74 -5.06
N PRO A 397 -9.66 13.55 -5.22
CA PRO A 397 -9.02 13.89 -6.48
C PRO A 397 -9.43 12.94 -7.63
N SER A 398 -10.21 11.89 -7.34
CA SER A 398 -10.88 11.02 -8.33
C SER A 398 -12.25 11.54 -8.83
N PHE A 399 -12.57 12.84 -8.68
CA PHE A 399 -13.66 13.48 -9.47
C PHE A 399 -13.27 13.64 -10.96
N ALA A 400 -12.77 12.56 -11.57
CA ALA A 400 -12.86 12.20 -12.98
C ALA A 400 -12.04 10.92 -13.20
N PRO A 401 -12.67 9.75 -13.40
CA PRO A 401 -12.00 8.59 -13.99
C PRO A 401 -11.20 8.98 -15.26
N GLN A 402 -11.69 10.00 -15.99
CA GLN A 402 -11.10 10.49 -17.22
C GLN A 402 -9.85 11.39 -17.09
N ARG A 403 -9.46 11.92 -15.92
CA ARG A 403 -8.41 12.96 -15.84
C ARG A 403 -6.99 12.46 -15.52
N HIS A 404 -6.83 11.28 -14.92
CA HIS A 404 -5.50 10.71 -14.64
C HIS A 404 -5.03 9.69 -15.68
N LEU A 405 -5.85 9.46 -16.70
CA LEU A 405 -5.59 8.53 -17.77
C LEU A 405 -5.07 9.30 -18.97
N ASP A 406 -3.75 9.39 -19.04
CA ASP A 406 -3.09 9.82 -20.25
C ASP A 406 -3.36 8.79 -21.36
N LEU A 407 -4.34 9.06 -22.22
CA LEU A 407 -4.68 8.24 -23.38
C LEU A 407 -3.77 8.53 -24.59
N SER A 408 -2.60 9.11 -24.35
CA SER A 408 -1.64 9.39 -25.42
C SER A 408 -1.30 8.13 -26.21
N ARG A 409 -1.14 8.31 -27.52
CA ARG A 409 -0.68 7.26 -28.46
C ARG A 409 0.68 6.66 -28.06
N LYS A 410 1.45 7.33 -27.19
CA LYS A 410 2.72 6.79 -26.67
C LYS A 410 2.55 5.54 -25.79
N TRP A 411 1.33 5.25 -25.33
CA TRP A 411 0.97 4.05 -24.57
C TRP A 411 0.24 3.00 -25.39
N GLN A 412 0.06 3.25 -26.69
CA GLN A 412 -0.49 2.27 -27.61
C GLN A 412 0.63 1.33 -28.07
N ALA A 413 0.28 0.07 -28.22
CA ALA A 413 1.20 -0.90 -28.78
C ALA A 413 1.50 -0.53 -30.25
N PRO A 414 2.78 -0.43 -30.65
CA PRO A 414 3.15 -0.06 -32.02
C PRO A 414 2.49 -0.97 -33.06
N SER A 415 2.34 -0.45 -34.27
CA SER A 415 2.04 -1.29 -35.43
C SER A 415 3.20 -2.27 -35.64
N VAL A 416 2.87 -3.55 -35.84
CA VAL A 416 3.88 -4.58 -36.11
C VAL A 416 4.51 -4.24 -37.46
N SER A 417 5.83 -4.01 -37.49
CA SER A 417 6.58 -3.97 -38.76
C SER A 417 6.59 -5.38 -39.33
N GLY A 418 6.65 -5.55 -40.66
CA GLY A 418 6.75 -6.89 -41.29
C GLY A 418 8.06 -7.63 -41.00
N GLU A 419 8.76 -7.27 -39.92
CA GLU A 419 9.98 -7.90 -39.42
C GLU A 419 9.62 -9.06 -38.49
N GLU A 420 10.59 -9.96 -38.27
CA GLU A 420 10.40 -11.14 -37.44
C GLU A 420 10.19 -10.75 -35.96
N VAL A 421 9.06 -11.17 -35.40
CA VAL A 421 8.73 -10.98 -33.98
C VAL A 421 9.41 -12.07 -33.17
N GLU A 422 10.30 -11.71 -32.25
CA GLU A 422 11.04 -12.64 -31.40
C GLU A 422 10.18 -13.17 -30.24
N LEU A 423 9.24 -12.36 -29.73
CA LEU A 423 8.36 -12.73 -28.62
C LEU A 423 6.99 -12.04 -28.72
N PHE A 424 5.92 -12.81 -28.57
CA PHE A 424 4.56 -12.28 -28.44
C PHE A 424 4.05 -12.48 -27.00
N ILE A 425 3.51 -11.41 -26.41
CA ILE A 425 2.92 -11.43 -25.07
C ILE A 425 1.45 -11.03 -25.16
N GLY A 426 0.56 -11.98 -24.84
CA GLY A 426 -0.87 -11.71 -24.67
C GLY A 426 -1.19 -11.38 -23.22
N ILE A 427 -1.74 -10.19 -22.99
CA ILE A 427 -2.12 -9.70 -21.66
C ILE A 427 -3.63 -9.74 -21.57
N LEU A 428 -4.16 -10.70 -20.81
CA LEU A 428 -5.59 -10.81 -20.52
C LEU A 428 -5.98 -9.83 -19.40
N SER A 429 -7.07 -9.11 -19.56
CA SER A 429 -7.57 -8.19 -18.53
C SER A 429 -9.09 -8.09 -18.55
N ALA A 430 -9.72 -8.04 -17.38
CA ALA A 430 -11.15 -7.74 -17.27
C ALA A 430 -11.43 -6.28 -17.65
N GLY A 431 -12.58 -5.98 -18.25
CA GLY A 431 -12.91 -4.65 -18.76
C GLY A 431 -12.78 -3.52 -17.74
N ASN A 432 -13.12 -3.82 -16.49
CA ASN A 432 -13.14 -2.92 -15.34
C ASN A 432 -11.75 -2.71 -14.66
N HIS A 433 -10.71 -3.47 -15.01
CA HIS A 433 -9.34 -3.30 -14.47
C HIS A 433 -8.54 -2.23 -15.22
N PHE A 434 -9.08 -1.01 -15.28
CA PHE A 434 -8.49 0.05 -16.10
C PHE A 434 -7.11 0.48 -15.59
N ALA A 435 -6.98 0.72 -14.28
CA ALA A 435 -5.78 1.28 -13.67
C ALA A 435 -4.57 0.37 -13.87
N GLU A 436 -4.75 -0.93 -13.69
CA GLU A 436 -3.72 -1.96 -13.85
C GLU A 436 -3.29 -2.08 -15.31
N ARG A 437 -4.25 -2.12 -16.26
CA ARG A 437 -3.91 -2.07 -17.69
C ARG A 437 -3.11 -0.83 -18.02
N MET A 438 -3.49 0.32 -17.48
CA MET A 438 -2.79 1.57 -17.75
C MET A 438 -1.39 1.57 -17.12
N ALA A 439 -1.22 1.00 -15.93
CA ALA A 439 0.09 0.83 -15.30
C ALA A 439 1.00 -0.06 -16.15
N VAL A 440 0.51 -1.22 -16.60
CA VAL A 440 1.26 -2.12 -17.49
C VAL A 440 1.60 -1.42 -18.80
N ARG A 441 0.63 -0.73 -19.45
CA ARG A 441 0.88 0.05 -20.67
C ARG A 441 1.96 1.10 -20.48
N LYS A 442 1.89 1.87 -19.39
CA LYS A 442 2.86 2.93 -19.09
C LYS A 442 4.26 2.38 -18.89
N SER A 443 4.39 1.24 -18.22
CA SER A 443 5.69 0.61 -17.99
C SER A 443 6.23 -0.09 -19.24
N TRP A 444 5.40 -0.86 -19.95
CA TRP A 444 5.86 -1.77 -21.00
C TRP A 444 5.98 -1.10 -22.38
N MET A 445 5.04 -0.22 -22.76
CA MET A 445 5.05 0.41 -24.10
C MET A 445 6.19 1.42 -24.28
N GLN A 446 6.92 1.71 -23.21
CA GLN A 446 8.16 2.49 -23.25
C GLN A 446 9.40 1.64 -23.49
N HIS A 447 9.32 0.33 -23.29
CA HIS A 447 10.47 -0.56 -23.38
C HIS A 447 11.01 -0.60 -24.81
N LYS A 448 12.34 -0.62 -24.95
CA LYS A 448 13.02 -0.52 -26.26
C LYS A 448 12.60 -1.65 -27.20
N LEU A 449 12.49 -2.88 -26.68
CA LEU A 449 12.13 -4.06 -27.48
C LEU A 449 10.69 -4.01 -28.00
N ILE A 450 9.78 -3.41 -27.22
CA ILE A 450 8.39 -3.22 -27.65
C ILE A 450 8.30 -2.09 -28.67
N ARG A 451 9.02 -0.99 -28.45
CA ARG A 451 9.09 0.13 -29.40
C ARG A 451 9.72 -0.22 -30.73
N SER A 452 10.66 -1.18 -30.74
CA SER A 452 11.29 -1.68 -31.97
C SER A 452 10.55 -2.86 -32.60
N SER A 453 9.35 -3.21 -32.12
CA SER A 453 8.52 -4.33 -32.63
C SER A 453 9.17 -5.73 -32.59
N LYS A 454 10.31 -5.90 -31.90
CA LYS A 454 10.93 -7.22 -31.65
C LYS A 454 10.10 -8.05 -30.68
N VAL A 455 9.51 -7.38 -29.68
CA VAL A 455 8.58 -7.96 -28.73
C VAL A 455 7.23 -7.29 -28.92
N VAL A 456 6.16 -8.07 -29.10
CA VAL A 456 4.81 -7.55 -29.31
C VAL A 456 3.95 -7.87 -28.10
N ALA A 457 3.47 -6.84 -27.40
CA ALA A 457 2.51 -6.99 -26.31
C ALA A 457 1.11 -6.53 -26.76
N ARG A 458 0.10 -7.40 -26.64
CA ARG A 458 -1.31 -7.08 -26.96
C ARG A 458 -2.20 -7.32 -25.75
N PHE A 459 -3.13 -6.39 -25.54
CA PHE A 459 -4.13 -6.50 -24.48
C PHE A 459 -5.39 -7.12 -25.04
N PHE A 460 -5.83 -8.21 -24.43
CA PHE A 460 -7.08 -8.89 -24.70
C PHE A 460 -8.02 -8.56 -23.56
N VAL A 461 -8.95 -7.65 -23.81
CA VAL A 461 -9.86 -7.14 -22.78
C VAL A 461 -11.23 -7.77 -22.95
N ALA A 462 -11.73 -8.44 -21.92
CA ALA A 462 -13.06 -9.02 -21.93
C ALA A 462 -14.13 -7.92 -21.82
N LEU A 463 -15.23 -8.09 -22.56
CA LEU A 463 -16.42 -7.26 -22.38
C LEU A 463 -17.02 -7.50 -21.01
N HIS A 464 -17.47 -6.43 -20.37
CA HIS A 464 -18.11 -6.44 -19.07
C HIS A 464 -19.64 -6.53 -19.22
N SER A 465 -20.33 -7.07 -18.22
CA SER A 465 -21.81 -7.05 -18.16
C SER A 465 -22.41 -5.64 -18.08
N ARG A 466 -21.60 -4.63 -17.71
CA ARG A 466 -22.01 -3.24 -17.55
C ARG A 466 -21.65 -2.47 -18.80
N LYS A 467 -22.64 -1.83 -19.40
CA LYS A 467 -22.50 -1.12 -20.68
C LYS A 467 -21.57 0.11 -20.57
N SER A 468 -21.54 0.78 -19.42
CA SER A 468 -20.65 1.91 -19.12
C SER A 468 -19.18 1.58 -19.34
N ILE A 469 -18.73 0.45 -18.78
CA ILE A 469 -17.34 -0.01 -18.87
C ILE A 469 -16.97 -0.33 -20.31
N ASN A 470 -17.84 -0.99 -21.07
CA ASN A 470 -17.58 -1.34 -22.47
C ASN A 470 -17.48 -0.11 -23.38
N VAL A 471 -18.25 0.94 -23.10
CA VAL A 471 -18.18 2.21 -23.83
C VAL A 471 -16.85 2.93 -23.58
N GLU A 472 -16.28 2.83 -22.38
CA GLU A 472 -14.96 3.41 -22.07
C GLU A 472 -13.79 2.61 -22.69
N LEU A 473 -13.99 1.32 -22.98
CA LEU A 473 -12.97 0.48 -23.63
C LEU A 473 -12.81 0.72 -25.13
N LYS A 474 -13.87 1.21 -25.79
CA LYS A 474 -13.91 1.47 -27.23
C LYS A 474 -13.40 2.87 -27.54
#